data_AF-W9H7C6-F1
#
_entry.id   AF-W9H7C6-F1
#
_cell.length_a   1.000
_cell.length_b   1.000
_cell.length_c   1.000
_cell.angle_alpha   90.00
_cell.angle_beta   90.00
_cell.angle_gamma   90.00
#
_symmetry.space_group_name_H-M   'P 1'
#
loop_
_entity.id
_entity.type
_entity.pdbx_description
1 polymer ?
#
loop_
_entity_poly.entity_id
_entity_poly.type
_entity_poly.pdbx_seq_one_letter_code
_entity_poly.pdbx_strand_id
1 'polypeptide(L)' 'MSRLGRLLVIWGVLLPLLALPTTGEWGPGTVVILGIGLKQRAWIFGYPIRFDAILCAGLLLVGIGLSVATLARQEPR' A
#
# COMPACT_ATOMS: atom_id res chain seq x y z
N MET A 1 -4.59 18.85 9.59
CA MET A 1 -4.12 17.82 8.65
C MET A 1 -5.10 17.76 7.50
N SER A 2 -4.64 17.95 6.25
CA SER A 2 -5.47 17.72 5.07
C SER A 2 -6.01 16.29 5.09
N ARG A 3 -7.31 16.11 4.78
CA ARG A 3 -7.96 14.79 4.77
C ARG A 3 -7.24 13.82 3.84
N LEU A 4 -6.68 14.33 2.74
CA LEU A 4 -5.90 13.55 1.76
C LEU A 4 -4.58 13.04 2.35
N GLY A 5 -3.81 13.88 3.02
CA GLY A 5 -2.55 13.47 3.64
C GLY A 5 -2.75 12.38 4.69
N ARG A 6 -3.80 12.51 5.53
CA ARG A 6 -4.18 11.47 6.49
C ARG A 6 -4.61 10.17 5.82
N LEU A 7 -5.37 10.24 4.73
CA LEU A 7 -5.80 9.06 3.97
C LEU A 7 -4.59 8.31 3.39
N LEU A 8 -3.63 9.04 2.81
CA LEU A 8 -2.41 8.46 2.24
C LEU A 8 -1.54 7.77 3.31
N VAL A 9 -1.39 8.38 4.49
CA VAL A 9 -0.68 7.74 5.60
C VAL A 9 -1.39 6.47 6.06
N ILE A 10 -2.72 6.50 6.19
CA ILE A 10 -3.51 5.31 6.59
C ILE A 10 -3.32 4.20 5.56
N TRP A 11 -3.46 4.48 4.27
CA TRP A 11 -3.28 3.48 3.21
C TRP A 11 -1.85 2.96 3.13
N GLY A 12 -0.85 3.82 3.36
CA GLY A 12 0.56 3.41 3.37
C GLY A 12 0.92 2.43 4.49
N VAL A 13 0.25 2.51 5.64
CA VAL A 13 0.41 1.54 6.75
C VAL A 13 -0.48 0.31 6.56
N LEU A 14 -1.69 0.49 6.04
CA LEU A 14 -2.67 -0.58 5.88
C LEU A 14 -2.26 -1.59 4.80
N LEU A 15 -1.66 -1.12 3.69
CA LEU A 15 -1.23 -1.98 2.57
C LEU A 15 -0.23 -3.07 2.99
N PRO A 16 0.89 -2.75 3.68
CA PRO A 16 1.79 -3.76 4.24
C PRO A 16 1.10 -4.66 5.27
N LEU A 17 0.20 -4.12 6.09
CA LEU A 17 -0.52 -4.91 7.09
C LEU A 17 -1.46 -5.95 6.47
N LEU A 18 -2.12 -5.60 5.37
CA LEU A 18 -2.98 -6.51 4.61
C LEU A 18 -2.18 -7.55 3.83
N ALA A 19 -0.92 -7.23 3.49
CA ALA A 19 0.00 -8.13 2.80
C ALA A 19 0.71 -9.11 3.74
N LEU A 20 0.88 -8.77 5.02
CA LEU A 20 1.50 -9.63 6.04
C LEU A 20 0.93 -11.07 6.12
N PRO A 21 -0.40 -11.30 6.18
CA PRO A 21 -0.96 -12.64 6.30
C PRO A 21 -0.76 -13.52 5.05
N THR A 22 -0.50 -12.93 3.87
CA THR A 22 -0.22 -13.69 2.64
C THR A 22 1.28 -13.82 2.35
N THR A 23 2.12 -13.35 3.28
CA THR A 23 3.59 -13.48 3.18
C THR A 23 4.02 -14.90 3.55
N GLY A 24 4.75 -15.57 2.65
CA GLY A 24 5.30 -16.90 2.94
C GLY A 24 4.50 -18.08 2.40
N GLU A 25 3.27 -17.86 1.89
CA GLU A 25 2.46 -18.95 1.31
C GLU A 25 3.09 -19.56 0.04
N TRP A 26 3.92 -18.80 -0.68
CA TRP A 26 4.52 -19.20 -1.96
C TRP A 26 6.06 -19.08 -1.98
N GLY A 27 6.68 -18.84 -0.83
CA GLY A 27 8.14 -18.70 -0.68
C GLY A 27 8.56 -17.59 0.30
N PRO A 28 9.81 -17.60 0.76
CA PRO A 28 10.30 -16.63 1.74
C PRO A 28 10.29 -15.20 1.17
N GLY A 29 9.56 -14.30 1.83
CA GLY A 29 9.48 -12.88 1.45
C GLY A 29 8.53 -12.59 0.28
N THR A 30 7.69 -13.54 -0.11
CA THR A 30 6.73 -13.38 -1.21
C THR A 30 5.32 -13.15 -0.67
N VAL A 31 4.65 -12.12 -1.17
CA VAL A 31 3.25 -11.81 -0.92
C VAL A 31 2.45 -12.11 -2.17
N VAL A 32 1.31 -12.77 -1.98
CA VAL A 32 0.30 -12.88 -3.01
C VAL A 32 -0.62 -11.67 -2.91
N ILE A 33 -0.48 -10.74 -3.85
CA ILE A 33 -1.52 -9.73 -4.05
C ILE A 33 -2.63 -10.41 -4.84
N LEU A 34 -3.83 -10.44 -4.25
CA LEU A 34 -5.04 -10.95 -4.90
C LEU A 34 -5.39 -10.03 -6.08
N GLY A 35 -4.86 -10.32 -7.27
CA GLY A 35 -5.17 -9.58 -8.48
C GLY A 35 -6.54 -9.95 -9.00
N ILE A 36 -7.53 -9.06 -8.89
CA ILE A 36 -8.81 -9.22 -9.57
C ILE A 36 -8.61 -8.78 -11.03
N GLY A 37 -8.25 -9.73 -11.89
CA GLY A 37 -8.15 -9.49 -13.33
C GLY A 37 -9.55 -9.30 -13.95
N LEU A 38 -9.81 -8.13 -14.54
CA LEU A 38 -11.09 -7.77 -15.17
C LEU A 38 -11.29 -8.38 -16.58
N LYS A 39 -10.73 -9.58 -16.85
CA LYS A 39 -10.96 -10.31 -18.10
C LYS A 39 -11.95 -11.45 -17.89
N GLN A 40 -13.25 -11.15 -18.01
CA GLN A 40 -14.40 -12.06 -18.20
C GLN A 40 -14.60 -13.27 -17.24
N ARG A 41 -13.65 -13.58 -16.36
CA ARG A 41 -13.69 -14.62 -15.35
C ARG A 41 -12.73 -14.16 -14.27
N ALA A 42 -13.21 -14.01 -13.04
CA ALA A 42 -12.36 -13.64 -11.90
C ALA A 42 -11.37 -14.79 -11.65
N TRP A 43 -10.26 -14.79 -12.39
CA TRP A 43 -9.16 -15.72 -12.19
C TRP A 43 -8.28 -15.12 -11.12
N ILE A 44 -8.26 -15.76 -9.95
CA ILE A 44 -7.40 -15.37 -8.83
C ILE A 44 -5.98 -15.75 -9.24
N PHE A 45 -5.26 -14.82 -9.87
CA PHE A 45 -3.86 -15.02 -10.20
C PHE A 45 -3.02 -14.41 -9.07
N GLY A 46 -2.35 -15.26 -8.31
CA GLY A 46 -1.41 -14.79 -7.29
C GLY A 46 -0.10 -14.42 -7.95
N TYR A 47 0.16 -13.12 -8.11
CA TYR A 47 1.47 -12.68 -8.59
C TYR A 47 2.43 -12.64 -7.39
N PRO A 48 3.55 -13.41 -7.42
CA PRO A 48 4.53 -13.38 -6.35
C PRO A 48 5.22 -12.01 -6.36
N ILE A 49 4.84 -11.12 -5.46
CA ILE A 49 5.48 -9.82 -5.28
C ILE A 49 6.31 -9.88 -4.01
N ARG A 50 7.53 -9.34 -4.05
CA ARG A 50 8.38 -9.27 -2.85
C ARG A 50 7.72 -8.37 -1.81
N PHE A 51 7.63 -8.84 -0.57
CA PHE A 51 7.13 -8.06 0.57
C PHE A 51 7.90 -6.73 0.72
N ASP A 52 9.21 -6.74 0.42
CA ASP A 52 10.05 -5.54 0.36
C ASP A 52 9.45 -4.45 -0.53
N ALA A 53 8.92 -4.81 -1.71
CA ALA A 53 8.34 -3.84 -2.64
C ALA A 53 7.05 -3.22 -2.08
N ILE A 54 6.27 -4.01 -1.34
CA ILE A 54 5.03 -3.55 -0.70
C ILE A 54 5.34 -2.65 0.51
N LEU A 55 6.35 -3.01 1.30
CA LEU A 55 6.88 -2.15 2.36
C LEU A 55 7.38 -0.82 1.80
N CYS A 56 8.18 -0.85 0.73
CA CYS A 56 8.67 0.35 0.06
C CYS A 56 7.53 1.22 -0.46
N ALA A 57 6.52 0.63 -1.10
CA ALA A 57 5.34 1.35 -1.59
C ALA A 57 4.54 1.97 -0.43
N GLY A 58 4.36 1.24 0.67
CA GLY A 58 3.68 1.73 1.86
C GLY A 58 4.42 2.90 2.52
N LEU A 59 5.73 2.78 2.71
CA LEU A 59 6.59 3.84 3.25
C LEU A 59 6.61 5.09 2.36
N LEU A 60 6.63 4.92 1.03
CA LEU A 60 6.50 6.02 0.08
C LEU A 60 5.17 6.74 0.25
N LEU A 61 4.06 6.00 0.37
CA LEU A 61 2.73 6.59 0.60
C LEU A 61 2.65 7.35 1.92
N VAL A 62 3.26 6.82 2.98
CA VAL A 62 3.35 7.50 4.28
C VAL A 62 4.16 8.79 4.16
N GLY A 63 5.30 8.76 3.48
CA GLY A 63 6.14 9.93 3.23
C GLY A 63 5.40 11.02 2.46
N ILE A 64 4.76 10.66 1.34
CA ILE A 64 3.95 11.58 0.54
C ILE A 64 2.78 12.13 1.36
N GLY A 65 2.08 11.27 2.11
CA GLY A 65 0.96 11.67 2.95
C GLY A 65 1.36 12.66 4.05
N LEU A 66 2.52 12.47 4.67
CA LEU A 66 3.12 13.40 5.62
C LEU A 66 3.48 14.73 4.96
N SER A 67 4.14 14.72 3.81
CA SER A 67 4.47 15.94 3.04
C SER A 67 3.24 16.73 2.63
N VAL A 68 2.17 16.06 2.18
CA VAL A 68 0.89 16.71 1.85
C VAL A 68 0.24 17.28 3.11
N ALA A 69 0.34 16.57 4.24
CA ALA A 69 -0.21 17.02 5.51
C ALA A 69 0.54 18.23 6.09
N THR A 70 1.86 18.33 5.89
CA THR A 70 2.68 19.49 6.29
C THR A 70 2.46 20.67 5.35
N LEU A 71 2.39 20.44 4.03
CA LEU A 71 2.13 21.49 3.04
C LEU A 71 0.77 22.16 3.29
N ALA A 72 -0.27 21.36 3.53
CA ALA A 72 -1.61 21.86 3.87
C ALA A 72 -1.70 22.51 5.25
N ARG A 73 -0.64 22.44 6.07
CA ARG A 73 -0.52 23.20 7.33
C ARG A 73 0.16 24.56 7.11
N GLN A 74 0.91 24.71 6.03
CA GLN A 74 1.65 25.93 5.70
C GLN A 74 0.85 26.95 4.89
N GLU A 75 -0.27 26.58 4.28
CA GLU A 75 -1.22 27.58 3.75
C GLU A 75 -1.76 28.44 4.91
N PRO A 76 -1.33 29.70 5.03
CA PRO A 76 -1.87 30.61 6.02
C PRO A 76 -3.25 31.04 5.54
N ARG A 77 -4.27 30.81 6.39
CA ARG A 77 -5.53 31.55 6.29
C ARG A 77 -5.34 32.97 6.78
#